data_AF-A0A946KME7-F1
#
_entry.id   AF-A0A946KME7-F1
#
_cell.length_a   1.000
_cell.length_b   1.000
_cell.length_c   1.000
_cell.angle_alpha   90.00
_cell.angle_beta   90.00
_cell.angle_gamma   90.00
#
_symmetry.space_group_name_H-M   'P 1'
#
loop_
_entity.id
_entity.type
_entity.pdbx_description
1 polymer ?
#
loop_
_entity_poly.entity_id
_entity_poly.type
_entity_poly.pdbx_seq_one_letter_code
_entity_poly.pdbx_strand_id
1 'polypeptide(L)'
;MRKCLLLFILTTFTQVVFAQFLDNFSDGEFTNNPIWSGNVDVFEVDSTFKLHLNDTISGESFLATDNICWFLVNLGQLKALNKLWF
;
A
#
# COMPACT_ATOMS: atom_id res chain seq x y z
N MET A 1 17.11 21.79 27.57
CA MET A 1 15.70 21.97 27.19
C MET A 1 15.55 22.33 25.71
N ARG A 2 15.97 23.52 25.24
CA ARG A 2 15.78 23.98 23.84
C ARG A 2 16.49 23.14 22.77
N LYS A 3 17.68 22.61 23.07
CA LYS A 3 18.46 21.73 22.15
C LYS A 3 17.84 20.34 21.99
N CYS A 4 17.26 19.80 23.06
CA CYS A 4 16.57 18.50 23.03
C CYS A 4 15.28 18.58 22.20
N LEU A 5 14.56 19.71 22.30
CA LEU A 5 13.37 19.97 21.49
C LEU A 5 13.69 20.02 19.99
N LEU A 6 14.80 20.67 19.61
CA LEU A 6 15.24 20.74 18.21
C LEU A 6 15.65 19.37 17.66
N LEU A 7 16.34 18.54 18.46
CA LEU A 7 16.68 17.17 18.07
C LEU A 7 15.43 16.31 17.86
N PHE A 8 14.43 16.45 18.75
CA PHE A 8 13.16 15.74 18.64
C PHE A 8 12.39 16.12 17.36
N ILE A 9 12.29 17.43 17.07
CA ILE A 9 11.64 17.95 15.85
C ILE A 9 12.37 17.48 14.58
N LEU A 10 13.71 17.42 14.61
CA LEU A 10 14.50 16.98 13.46
C LEU A 10 14.35 15.48 13.18
N THR A 11 14.20 14.64 14.22
CA THR A 11 13.98 13.20 14.07
C THR A 11 12.58 12.79 13.64
N THR A 12 11.55 13.59 13.95
CA THR A 12 10.17 13.28 13.52
C THR A 12 9.91 13.72 12.08
N PHE A 13 10.62 14.73 11.58
CA PHE A 13 10.47 15.22 10.21
C PHE A 13 10.98 14.23 9.14
N THR A 14 11.88 13.31 9.51
CA THR A 14 12.40 12.28 8.59
C THR A 14 11.51 11.03 8.50
N GLN A 15 10.44 10.94 9.31
CA GLN A 15 9.49 9.83 9.29
C GLN A 15 8.30 10.09 8.37
N VAL A 16 8.52 10.70 7.21
CA VAL A 16 7.53 10.69 6.13
C VAL A 16 7.56 9.31 5.50
N VAL A 17 6.87 8.36 6.14
CA VAL A 17 6.68 7.02 5.59
C VAL A 17 5.70 7.17 4.42
N PHE A 18 6.20 7.01 3.20
CA PHE A 18 5.35 6.91 2.02
C PHE A 18 4.61 5.57 2.10
N ALA A 19 3.42 5.56 2.69
CA ALA A 19 2.44 4.48 2.50
C ALA A 19 1.83 4.60 1.10
N GLN A 20 2.68 4.58 0.07
CA GLN A 20 2.27 4.60 -1.32
C GLN A 20 2.49 3.20 -1.87
N PHE A 21 1.43 2.58 -2.39
CA PHE A 21 1.56 1.42 -3.26
C PHE A 21 2.21 1.88 -4.58
N LEU A 22 3.16 1.11 -5.07
CA LEU A 22 3.81 1.35 -6.36
C LEU A 22 3.41 0.22 -7.29
N ASP A 23 2.35 0.45 -8.06
CA ASP A 23 1.91 -0.43 -9.12
C ASP A 23 1.53 0.45 -10.32
N ASN A 24 2.15 0.18 -11.46
CA ASN A 24 1.90 0.92 -12.69
C ASN A 24 1.08 0.11 -13.70
N PHE A 25 0.68 -1.11 -13.33
CA PHE A 25 -0.11 -2.04 -14.14
C PHE A 25 0.46 -2.30 -15.54
N SER A 26 1.75 -2.07 -15.75
CA SER A 26 2.40 -2.16 -17.08
C SER A 26 2.50 -3.58 -17.63
N ASP A 27 2.30 -4.57 -16.76
CA ASP A 27 2.18 -5.99 -17.07
C ASP A 27 0.74 -6.41 -17.42
N GLY A 28 -0.24 -5.51 -17.27
CA GLY A 28 -1.65 -5.79 -17.58
C GLY A 28 -2.36 -6.57 -16.49
N GLU A 29 -1.82 -6.62 -15.27
CA GLU A 29 -2.46 -7.27 -14.14
C GLU A 29 -2.27 -6.50 -12.83
N PHE A 30 -3.08 -6.81 -11.83
CA PHE A 30 -2.92 -6.32 -10.45
C PHE A 30 -2.70 -7.49 -9.46
N THR A 31 -2.53 -8.72 -9.97
CA THR A 31 -2.45 -9.91 -9.11
C THR A 31 -1.03 -10.26 -8.68
N ASN A 32 -0.02 -9.58 -9.25
CA ASN A 32 1.39 -9.81 -8.97
C ASN A 32 2.13 -8.50 -8.73
N ASN A 33 3.01 -8.49 -7.72
CA ASN A 33 3.98 -7.42 -7.44
C ASN A 33 3.43 -5.97 -7.47
N PRO A 34 2.44 -5.61 -6.62
CA PRO A 34 1.98 -6.35 -5.43
C PRO A 34 0.69 -7.16 -5.63
N ILE A 35 0.36 -8.04 -4.68
CA ILE A 35 -0.88 -8.83 -4.71
C ILE A 35 -1.98 -8.02 -4.03
N TRP A 36 -3.03 -7.67 -4.77
CA TRP A 36 -4.20 -6.99 -4.19
C TRP A 36 -5.26 -7.99 -3.71
N SER A 37 -6.05 -7.56 -2.74
CA SER A 37 -7.10 -8.33 -2.07
C SER A 37 -8.38 -7.50 -1.93
N GLY A 38 -9.52 -8.16 -1.73
CA GLY A 38 -10.85 -7.52 -1.70
C GLY A 38 -11.75 -8.10 -2.77
N ASN A 39 -12.52 -7.26 -3.46
CA ASN A 39 -13.45 -7.67 -4.51
C ASN A 39 -12.75 -7.91 -5.86
N VAL A 40 -11.72 -8.76 -5.89
CA VAL A 40 -10.86 -8.96 -7.07
C VAL A 40 -11.60 -9.35 -8.35
N ASP A 41 -12.78 -9.97 -8.24
CA ASP A 41 -13.57 -10.42 -9.38
C ASP A 41 -14.26 -9.30 -10.17
N VAL A 42 -14.38 -8.10 -9.57
CA VAL A 42 -15.05 -6.95 -10.21
C VAL A 42 -14.07 -5.86 -10.63
N PHE A 43 -12.77 -6.12 -10.54
CA PHE A 43 -11.73 -5.22 -11.01
C PHE A 43 -10.90 -5.87 -12.11
N GLU A 44 -10.41 -5.05 -13.02
CA GLU A 44 -9.54 -5.46 -14.12
C GLU A 44 -8.48 -4.40 -14.39
N VAL A 45 -7.38 -4.78 -15.06
CA VAL A 45 -6.52 -3.82 -15.75
C VAL A 45 -6.97 -3.74 -17.19
N ASP A 46 -7.39 -2.56 -17.63
CA ASP A 46 -7.90 -2.37 -18.99
C ASP A 46 -6.79 -2.38 -20.05
N SER A 47 -7.17 -2.31 -21.33
CA SER A 47 -6.21 -2.27 -22.45
C SER A 47 -5.31 -1.01 -22.48
N THR A 48 -5.58 -0.03 -21.60
CA THR A 48 -4.77 1.18 -21.43
C THR A 48 -3.88 1.14 -20.19
N PHE A 49 -3.75 -0.05 -19.55
CA PHE A 49 -2.96 -0.28 -18.34
C PHE A 49 -3.44 0.56 -17.15
N LYS A 50 -4.76 0.61 -16.94
CA LYS A 50 -5.37 1.27 -15.79
C LYS A 50 -6.26 0.32 -15.03
N LEU A 51 -6.22 0.42 -13.70
CA LEU A 51 -7.17 -0.27 -12.84
C LEU A 51 -8.58 0.28 -13.07
N HIS A 52 -9.50 -0.62 -13.37
CA HIS A 52 -10.88 -0.32 -13.72
C HIS A 52 -11.83 -1.17 -12.89
N LEU A 53 -12.89 -0.55 -12.34
CA LEU A 53 -14.00 -1.26 -11.71
C LEU A 53 -14.98 -1.69 -12.81
N ASN A 54 -15.04 -3.00 -13.07
CA ASN A 54 -15.92 -3.62 -14.04
C ASN A 54 -17.06 -4.39 -13.33
N ASP A 55 -17.86 -3.66 -12.56
CA ASP A 55 -19.02 -4.21 -11.86
C ASP A 55 -20.32 -3.92 -12.65
N THR A 56 -21.24 -4.89 -12.64
CA THR A 56 -22.57 -4.77 -13.26
C THR A 56 -23.67 -4.53 -12.24
N ILE A 57 -23.36 -4.69 -10.95
CA ILE A 57 -24.27 -4.54 -9.83
C ILE A 57 -23.91 -3.26 -9.07
N SER A 58 -24.93 -2.51 -8.64
CA SER A 58 -24.70 -1.36 -7.77
C SER A 58 -24.35 -1.83 -6.36
N GLY A 59 -23.21 -1.36 -5.84
CA GLY A 59 -22.73 -1.72 -4.51
C GLY A 59 -21.44 -1.00 -4.14
N GLU A 60 -20.85 -1.43 -3.02
CA GLU A 60 -19.52 -1.01 -2.57
C GLU A 60 -18.50 -2.09 -2.95
N SER A 61 -17.42 -1.66 -3.60
CA SER A 61 -16.33 -2.53 -4.01
C SER A 61 -15.02 -1.93 -3.53
N PHE A 62 -14.14 -2.75 -2.97
CA PHE A 62 -12.85 -2.31 -2.49
C PHE A 62 -11.73 -3.22 -2.96
N LEU A 63 -10.56 -2.61 -3.07
CA LEU A 63 -9.31 -3.25 -3.38
C LEU A 63 -8.24 -2.68 -2.45
N ALA A 64 -7.44 -3.57 -1.87
CA ALA A 64 -6.40 -3.22 -0.93
C ALA A 64 -5.15 -4.06 -1.17
N THR A 65 -3.99 -3.43 -1.09
CA THR A 65 -2.68 -4.09 -1.16
C THR A 65 -1.84 -3.70 0.05
N ASP A 66 -0.95 -4.60 0.45
CA ASP A 66 0.06 -4.29 1.44
C ASP A 66 0.96 -3.15 0.96
N ASN A 67 1.22 -2.20 1.84
CA ASN A 67 2.19 -1.13 1.57
C ASN A 67 3.60 -1.70 1.67
N ILE A 68 4.40 -1.54 0.62
CA ILE A 68 5.82 -1.85 0.66
C ILE A 68 6.53 -0.69 1.36
N CYS A 69 6.63 -0.75 2.68
CA CYS A 69 7.59 0.07 3.40
C CYS A 69 8.98 -0.58 3.24
N TRP A 70 9.77 -0.06 2.30
CA TRP A 70 11.14 -0.53 2.01
C TRP A 70 12.03 -0.63 3.26
N PHE A 71 11.77 0.20 4.27
CA PHE A 71 12.46 0.18 5.54
C PHE A 71 12.11 -1.04 6.42
N LEU A 72 10.87 -1.53 6.36
CA LEU A 72 10.42 -2.70 7.14
C LEU A 72 10.76 -4.04 6.46
N VAL A 73 10.83 -4.06 5.13
CA VAL A 73 11.22 -5.27 4.36
C VAL A 73 12.64 -5.71 4.70
N ASN A 74 13.57 -4.77 4.88
CA ASN A 74 14.97 -5.07 5.22
C ASN A 74 15.20 -5.46 6.69
N LEU A 75 14.23 -5.23 7.59
CA LEU A 75 14.34 -5.52 9.02
C LEU A 75 13.61 -6.81 9.47
N GLY A 76 12.99 -7.55 8.54
CA GLY A 76 12.30 -8.80 8.86
C GLY A 76 11.09 -8.65 9.80
N GLN A 77 10.63 -7.41 10.05
CA GLN A 77 9.57 -7.11 11.02
C GLN A 77 8.15 -7.28 10.48
N LEU A 78 7.97 -7.56 9.18
CA LEU A 78 6.64 -7.64 8.56
C LEU A 78 5.75 -8.76 9.15
N LYS A 79 6.35 -9.85 9.68
CA LYS A 79 5.57 -10.92 10.33
C LYS A 79 4.95 -10.52 11.68
N ALA A 80 5.41 -9.45 12.32
CA ALA A 80 4.95 -9.05 13.65
C ALA A 80 3.76 -8.08 13.63
N LEU A 81 3.58 -7.29 12.55
CA LEU A 81 2.57 -6.22 12.49
C LEU A 81 1.19 -6.70 12.03
N ASN A 82 1.10 -7.81 11.29
CA ASN A 82 -0.19 -8.41 10.88
C ASN A 82 -0.95 -9.09 12.04
N LYS A 83 -0.45 -9.02 13.28
CA LYS A 83 -1.09 -9.62 14.47
C LYS A 83 -1.62 -8.59 15.47
N LEU A 84 -1.45 -7.29 15.21
CA LEU A 84 -1.73 -6.24 16.19
C LEU A 84 -2.88 -5.29 15.81
N TRP A 85 -3.61 -5.60 14.73
CA TRP A 85 -4.79 -4.84 14.33
C TRP A 85 -5.94 -5.80 13.96
N PHE A 86 -6.66 -6.23 14.99
CA PHE A 86 -8.11 -6.41 14.97
C PHE A 86 -8.69 -5.44 15.99
#